data_AF-A0A8J5ESG1-F1
#
_entry.id   AF-A0A8J5ESG1-F1
#
_cell.length_a   1.000
_cell.length_b   1.000
_cell.length_c   1.000
_cell.angle_alpha   90.00
_cell.angle_beta   90.00
_cell.angle_gamma   90.00
#
_symmetry.space_group_name_H-M   'P 1'
#
loop_
_entity.id
_entity.type
_entity.pdbx_description
1 polymer ?
#
loop_
_entity_poly.entity_id
_entity_poly.type
_entity_poly.pdbx_seq_one_letter_code
_entity_poly.pdbx_strand_id
1 'polypeptide(L)'
;MSMKVKRKTHSTKHLWTKQEDAALVDCLVELRKDSAWKNENDFRTGYLLHLEKLMATKVPSSNLKATPHIKSRNKLLKSSPDLDDLMYIWGKDRATGAGAETPTDAIEEINLCNEEANTFECEIDKHAEDEEYVREETKKI
;
A
#
# COMPACT_ATOMS: atom_id res chain seq x y z
N MET A 1 -48.19 35.86 -11.45
CA MET A 1 -47.54 34.60 -11.05
C MET A 1 -46.19 34.93 -10.43
N SER A 2 -46.02 34.78 -9.11
CA SER A 2 -44.76 35.13 -8.44
C SER A 2 -43.70 34.07 -8.69
N MET A 3 -42.65 34.44 -9.43
CA MET A 3 -41.50 33.57 -9.67
C MET A 3 -40.63 33.50 -8.41
N LYS A 4 -40.48 32.30 -7.84
CA LYS A 4 -39.55 32.05 -6.73
C LYS A 4 -38.15 31.85 -7.30
N VAL A 5 -37.34 32.91 -7.25
CA VAL A 5 -35.90 32.81 -7.55
C VAL A 5 -35.24 32.03 -6.42
N LYS A 6 -34.82 30.79 -6.71
CA LYS A 6 -33.99 29.99 -5.81
C LYS A 6 -32.60 30.59 -5.79
N ARG A 7 -32.27 31.35 -4.74
CA ARG A 7 -30.88 31.76 -4.49
C ARG A 7 -30.07 30.49 -4.18
N LYS A 8 -29.01 30.23 -4.94
CA LYS A 8 -28.01 29.21 -4.57
C LYS A 8 -27.35 29.69 -3.28
N THR A 9 -27.58 28.99 -2.18
CA THR A 9 -26.79 29.19 -0.97
C THR A 9 -25.39 28.66 -1.28
N HIS A 10 -24.38 29.52 -1.22
CA HIS A 10 -23.01 29.02 -1.16
C HIS A 10 -22.88 28.23 0.14
N SER A 11 -22.73 26.90 0.05
CA SER A 11 -22.49 26.09 1.25
C SER A 11 -21.23 26.63 1.90
N THR A 12 -21.33 27.03 3.16
CA THR A 12 -20.17 27.25 4.01
C THR A 12 -19.39 25.94 4.03
N LYS A 13 -18.24 25.92 3.35
CA LYS A 13 -17.35 24.77 3.35
C LYS A 13 -16.93 24.57 4.81
N HIS A 14 -17.15 23.39 5.39
CA HIS A 14 -16.68 23.10 6.74
C HIS A 14 -15.15 23.16 6.77
N LEU A 15 -14.59 23.99 7.65
CA LEU A 15 -13.15 23.98 7.92
C LEU A 15 -12.89 23.07 9.10
N TRP A 16 -12.04 22.06 8.90
CA TRP A 16 -11.61 21.17 9.96
C TRP A 16 -10.76 21.93 10.97
N THR A 17 -11.17 21.86 12.23
CA THR A 17 -10.39 22.39 13.35
C THR A 17 -9.40 21.33 13.85
N LYS A 18 -8.36 21.78 14.56
CA LYS A 18 -7.40 20.86 15.21
C LYS A 18 -8.09 19.91 16.19
N GLN A 19 -9.15 20.37 16.86
CA GLN A 19 -9.94 19.55 17.78
C GLN A 19 -10.69 18.44 17.05
N GLU A 20 -11.31 18.74 15.91
CA GLU A 20 -12.01 17.75 15.09
C GLU A 20 -11.04 16.72 14.49
N ASP A 21 -9.87 17.18 14.04
CA ASP A 21 -8.82 16.28 13.56
C ASP A 21 -8.34 15.33 14.64
N ALA A 22 -8.02 15.85 15.83
CA ALA A 22 -7.59 15.04 16.96
C ALA A 22 -8.67 14.01 17.35
N ALA A 23 -9.93 14.44 17.40
CA ALA A 23 -11.06 13.54 17.67
C ALA A 23 -11.21 12.46 16.58
N LEU A 24 -11.03 12.81 15.30
CA LEU A 24 -11.09 11.84 14.21
C LEU A 24 -9.97 10.79 14.33
N VAL A 25 -8.74 11.21 14.61
CA VAL A 25 -7.61 10.29 14.81
C VAL A 25 -7.87 9.36 16.00
N ASP A 26 -8.35 9.91 17.12
CA ASP A 26 -8.66 9.13 18.31
C ASP A 26 -9.77 8.08 18.06
N CYS A 27 -10.85 8.47 17.36
CA CYS A 27 -11.90 7.53 16.93
C CYS A 27 -11.36 6.45 15.98
N LEU A 28 -10.41 6.76 15.09
CA LEU A 28 -9.78 5.77 14.22
C LEU A 28 -8.90 4.78 14.99
N VAL A 29 -8.20 5.25 16.01
CA VAL A 29 -7.40 4.41 16.92
C VAL A 29 -8.30 3.48 17.73
N GLU A 30 -9.40 3.98 18.29
CA GLU A 30 -10.40 3.16 18.98
C GLU A 30 -10.98 2.09 18.06
N LEU A 31 -11.34 2.47 16.84
CA LEU A 31 -11.86 1.56 15.84
C LEU A 31 -10.84 0.48 15.44
N ARG A 32 -9.55 0.82 15.39
CA ARG A 32 -8.46 -0.13 15.08
C ARG A 32 -8.26 -1.17 16.19
N LYS A 33 -8.49 -0.80 17.45
CA LYS A 33 -8.42 -1.71 18.60
C LYS A 33 -9.57 -2.74 18.59
N ASP A 34 -10.71 -2.38 18.02
CA ASP A 34 -11.85 -3.28 17.90
C ASP A 34 -11.68 -4.24 16.71
N SER A 35 -11.42 -5.53 17.02
CA SER A 35 -11.30 -6.59 16.02
C SER A 35 -12.52 -6.76 15.12
N ALA A 36 -13.71 -6.32 15.57
CA ALA A 36 -14.94 -6.39 14.79
C ALA A 36 -14.90 -5.47 13.55
N TRP A 37 -14.04 -4.45 13.54
CA TRP A 37 -13.89 -3.51 12.44
C TRP A 37 -12.63 -3.72 11.61
N LYS A 38 -11.74 -4.63 12.02
CA LYS A 38 -10.50 -4.95 11.29
C LYS A 38 -10.81 -5.60 9.93
N ASN A 39 -10.12 -5.12 8.90
CA ASN A 39 -9.92 -5.76 7.61
C ASN A 39 -8.40 -5.81 7.32
N GLU A 40 -7.92 -6.59 6.35
CA GLU A 40 -6.48 -6.81 6.12
C GLU A 40 -5.66 -5.51 6.08
N ASN A 41 -6.12 -4.53 5.27
CA ASN A 41 -5.43 -3.26 5.06
C ASN A 41 -6.30 -2.03 5.38
N ASP A 42 -7.54 -2.22 5.84
CA ASP A 42 -8.49 -1.12 6.09
C ASP A 42 -9.53 -1.53 7.15
N PHE A 43 -10.65 -0.81 7.19
CA PHE A 43 -11.80 -1.14 8.04
C PHE A 43 -12.92 -1.85 7.28
N ARG A 44 -13.80 -2.54 8.01
CA ARG A 44 -15.02 -3.13 7.45
C ARG A 44 -15.99 -2.08 6.90
N THR A 45 -16.84 -2.50 5.97
CA THR A 45 -17.91 -1.66 5.40
C THR A 45 -18.76 -1.03 6.50
N GLY A 46 -19.07 0.26 6.35
CA GLY A 46 -19.88 1.01 7.32
C GLY A 46 -19.09 1.71 8.43
N TYR A 47 -17.76 1.54 8.50
CA TYR A 47 -16.95 2.18 9.54
C TYR A 47 -17.07 3.71 9.56
N LEU A 48 -17.27 4.36 8.40
CA LEU A 48 -17.47 5.82 8.34
C LEU A 48 -18.72 6.27 9.11
N LEU A 49 -19.79 5.47 9.07
CA LEU A 49 -21.01 5.75 9.83
C LEU A 49 -20.78 5.54 11.34
N HIS A 50 -19.95 4.56 11.69
CA HIS A 50 -19.54 4.36 13.08
C HIS A 50 -18.68 5.53 13.58
N LEU A 51 -17.74 6.02 12.76
CA LEU A 51 -16.96 7.22 13.05
C LEU A 51 -17.84 8.47 13.22
N GLU A 52 -18.89 8.65 12.40
CA GLU A 52 -19.85 9.74 12.61
C GLU A 52 -20.48 9.69 14.00
N LYS A 53 -20.86 8.50 14.47
CA LYS A 53 -21.42 8.34 15.83
C LYS A 53 -20.40 8.66 16.92
N LEU A 54 -19.17 8.15 16.80
CA LEU A 54 -18.09 8.44 17.77
C LEU A 54 -17.68 9.92 17.76
N MET A 55 -17.64 10.56 16.59
CA MET A 55 -17.36 11.99 16.52
C MET A 55 -18.50 12.83 17.10
N ALA A 56 -19.76 12.41 16.95
CA ALA A 56 -20.89 13.08 17.56
C ALA A 56 -20.87 13.00 19.11
N THR A 57 -20.27 11.95 19.69
CA THR A 57 -20.08 11.85 21.14
C THR A 57 -18.92 12.71 21.63
N LYS A 58 -17.79 12.75 20.90
CA LYS A 58 -16.59 13.52 21.30
C LYS A 58 -16.67 15.01 21.00
N VAL A 59 -17.27 15.37 19.86
CA VAL A 59 -17.40 16.76 19.37
C VAL A 59 -18.83 16.99 18.84
N PRO A 60 -19.83 17.14 19.74
CA PRO A 60 -21.24 17.24 19.34
C PRO A 60 -21.57 18.48 18.50
N SER A 61 -20.75 19.53 18.57
CA SER A 61 -20.92 20.77 17.81
C SER A 61 -20.46 20.69 16.35
N SER A 62 -19.72 19.64 15.98
CA SER A 62 -19.00 19.57 14.70
C SER A 62 -19.90 19.45 13.47
N ASN A 63 -21.16 19.00 13.62
CA ASN A 63 -22.11 18.76 12.51
C ASN A 63 -21.48 17.95 11.33
N LEU A 64 -20.46 17.16 11.62
CA LEU A 64 -19.72 16.37 10.64
C LEU A 64 -20.55 15.15 10.24
N LYS A 65 -20.51 14.83 8.94
CA LYS A 65 -21.21 13.69 8.35
C LYS A 65 -20.20 12.67 7.83
N ALA A 66 -20.54 11.38 7.94
CA ALA A 66 -19.74 10.28 7.41
C ALA A 66 -19.33 10.56 5.95
N THR A 67 -20.32 10.95 5.14
CA THR A 67 -20.15 11.47 3.79
C THR A 67 -20.84 12.83 3.68
N PRO A 68 -20.19 13.87 3.11
CA PRO A 68 -18.86 13.87 2.51
C PRO A 68 -17.71 14.21 3.48
N HIS A 69 -17.98 14.71 4.68
CA HIS A 69 -16.97 15.38 5.51
C HIS A 69 -15.88 14.44 6.02
N ILE A 70 -16.26 13.40 6.79
CA ILE A 70 -15.32 12.46 7.41
C ILE A 70 -14.59 11.66 6.33
N LYS A 71 -15.30 11.18 5.30
CA LYS A 71 -14.70 10.47 4.17
C LYS A 71 -13.59 11.29 3.49
N SER A 72 -13.85 12.58 3.24
CA SER A 72 -12.87 13.47 2.62
C SER A 72 -11.64 13.65 3.51
N ARG A 73 -11.85 13.93 4.81
CA ARG A 73 -10.73 14.13 5.74
C ARG A 73 -9.91 12.87 5.96
N ASN A 74 -10.57 11.73 6.13
CA ASN A 74 -9.91 10.43 6.26
C ASN A 74 -9.00 10.12 5.06
N LYS A 75 -9.45 10.43 3.84
CA LYS A 75 -8.63 10.29 2.63
C LYS A 75 -7.38 11.18 2.66
N LEU A 76 -7.51 12.41 3.16
CA LEU A 76 -6.38 13.33 3.31
C LEU A 76 -5.38 12.83 4.36
N LEU A 77 -5.87 12.36 5.51
CA LEU A 77 -5.04 11.77 6.56
C LEU A 77 -4.22 10.58 6.04
N LYS A 78 -4.87 9.63 5.33
CA LYS A 78 -4.20 8.49 4.68
C LYS A 78 -3.07 8.89 3.71
N SER A 79 -3.16 10.08 3.10
CA SER A 79 -2.21 10.55 2.08
C SER A 79 -1.14 11.50 2.63
N SER A 80 -1.28 11.96 3.87
CA SER A 80 -0.33 12.90 4.46
C SER A 80 0.93 12.15 4.92
N PRO A 81 2.12 12.50 4.40
CA PRO A 81 3.36 11.85 4.79
C PRO A 81 3.81 12.24 6.21
N ASP A 82 3.37 13.40 6.70
CA ASP A 82 3.87 14.01 7.94
C ASP A 82 3.17 13.51 9.22
N LEU A 83 2.19 12.61 9.08
CA LEU A 83 1.41 12.08 10.19
C LEU A 83 1.88 10.66 10.51
N ASP A 84 3.07 10.54 11.08
CA ASP A 84 3.67 9.24 11.46
C ASP A 84 2.80 8.44 12.45
N ASP A 85 2.01 9.11 13.29
CA ASP A 85 1.05 8.47 14.20
C ASP A 85 -0.03 7.63 13.48
N LEU A 86 -0.30 7.93 12.20
CA LEU A 86 -1.25 7.18 11.38
C LEU A 86 -0.69 5.83 10.90
N MET A 87 0.61 5.58 11.09
CA MET A 87 1.23 4.28 10.79
C MET A 87 0.56 3.15 11.58
N TYR A 88 0.13 3.41 12.82
CA TYR A 88 -0.60 2.43 13.62
C TYR A 88 -1.95 2.03 12.99
N ILE A 89 -2.60 2.97 12.29
CA ILE A 89 -3.94 2.78 11.74
C ILE A 89 -3.87 2.09 10.37
N TRP A 90 -2.99 2.54 9.48
CA TRP A 90 -2.97 2.07 8.08
C TRP A 90 -1.78 1.22 7.68
N GLY A 91 -0.75 1.07 8.53
CA GLY A 91 0.46 0.34 8.16
C GLY A 91 1.25 1.06 7.06
N LYS A 92 2.57 1.04 7.12
CA LYS A 92 3.42 1.74 6.14
C LYS A 92 3.71 0.89 4.89
N ASP A 93 3.02 -0.25 4.73
CA ASP A 93 3.11 -1.12 3.55
C ASP A 93 2.36 -0.51 2.36
N ARG A 94 2.92 0.59 1.85
CA ARG A 94 2.73 0.95 0.46
C ARG A 94 3.73 0.13 -0.33
N ALA A 95 3.26 -0.66 -1.30
CA ALA A 95 4.12 -1.10 -2.37
C ALA A 95 4.64 0.14 -3.12
N THR A 96 5.72 0.73 -2.64
CA THR A 96 6.61 1.51 -3.49
C THR A 96 7.25 0.45 -4.38
N GLY A 97 6.57 0.14 -5.48
CA GLY A 97 7.06 -0.79 -6.48
C GLY A 97 8.35 -0.23 -7.07
N ALA A 98 9.47 -0.49 -6.40
CA ALA A 98 10.82 -0.40 -6.95
C ALA A 98 11.09 -1.52 -7.98
N GLY A 99 10.04 -2.19 -8.47
CA GLY A 99 10.06 -3.20 -9.52
C GLY A 99 9.05 -2.92 -10.64
N ALA A 100 8.65 -1.65 -10.84
CA ALA A 100 8.07 -1.27 -12.12
C ALA A 100 9.25 -1.13 -13.10
N GLU A 101 9.47 -2.16 -13.92
CA GLU A 101 10.47 -2.15 -14.99
C GLU A 101 10.31 -0.87 -15.79
N THR A 102 11.34 -0.03 -15.72
CA THR A 102 11.41 1.18 -16.54
C THR A 102 11.77 0.75 -17.95
N PRO A 103 11.36 1.47 -19.01
CA PRO A 103 11.73 1.12 -20.38
C PRO A 103 13.26 1.11 -20.62
N THR A 104 14.08 1.59 -19.67
CA THR A 104 15.54 1.47 -19.67
C THR A 104 16.01 0.05 -19.38
N ASP A 105 15.32 -0.71 -18.53
CA ASP A 105 15.68 -2.07 -18.12
C ASP A 105 15.52 -3.08 -19.29
N ALA A 106 14.52 -2.86 -20.13
CA ALA A 106 14.32 -3.64 -21.37
C ALA A 106 15.36 -3.34 -22.46
N ILE A 107 16.06 -2.19 -22.39
CA ILE A 107 17.12 -1.84 -23.35
C ILE A 107 18.43 -2.56 -22.98
N GLU A 108 18.69 -2.82 -21.70
CA GLU A 108 19.87 -3.56 -21.26
C GLU A 108 19.84 -5.04 -21.70
N GLU A 109 18.67 -5.66 -21.88
CA GLU A 109 18.56 -7.04 -22.37
C GLU A 109 19.04 -7.22 -23.83
N ILE A 110 18.99 -6.19 -24.68
CA ILE A 110 19.37 -6.33 -26.10
C ILE A 110 20.91 -6.41 -26.25
N ASN A 111 21.67 -5.75 -25.38
CA ASN A 111 23.13 -5.71 -25.50
C ASN A 111 23.83 -6.95 -24.91
N LEU A 112 23.12 -7.80 -24.15
CA LEU A 112 23.65 -9.08 -23.68
C LEU A 112 23.61 -10.19 -24.73
N CYS A 113 22.95 -9.99 -25.87
CA CYS A 113 22.97 -10.94 -27.00
C CYS A 113 24.15 -10.74 -27.99
N ASN A 114 25.13 -9.87 -27.71
CA ASN A 114 26.26 -9.63 -28.63
C ASN A 114 27.67 -9.89 -28.04
N GLU A 115 27.79 -10.42 -26.83
CA GLU A 115 29.08 -10.84 -26.25
C GLU A 115 29.23 -12.36 -26.13
N GLU A 116 28.46 -13.13 -26.92
CA GLU A 116 28.57 -14.58 -27.14
C GLU A 116 29.89 -15.03 -27.84
N ALA A 117 31.03 -14.37 -27.63
CA ALA A 117 32.23 -14.67 -28.43
C ALA A 117 33.60 -14.60 -27.74
N ASN A 118 33.76 -14.46 -26.41
CA ASN A 118 35.14 -14.41 -25.88
C ASN A 118 35.44 -14.98 -24.47
N THR A 119 34.75 -16.02 -24.01
CA THR A 119 35.14 -16.68 -22.74
C THR A 119 34.99 -18.20 -22.79
N PHE A 120 35.51 -18.82 -23.86
CA PHE A 120 35.57 -20.29 -24.03
C PHE A 120 36.84 -20.94 -23.41
N GLU A 121 37.67 -20.21 -22.68
CA GLU A 121 38.89 -20.79 -22.08
C GLU A 121 38.93 -20.59 -20.56
N CYS A 122 38.40 -21.53 -19.78
CA CYS A 122 38.92 -21.99 -18.46
C CYS A 122 37.85 -22.82 -17.71
N GLU A 123 37.41 -23.96 -18.24
CA GLU A 123 36.46 -24.83 -17.51
C GLU A 123 36.62 -26.33 -17.84
N ILE A 124 37.87 -26.77 -18.06
CA ILE A 124 38.22 -28.19 -18.02
C ILE A 124 39.45 -28.35 -17.14
N ASP A 125 39.25 -28.46 -15.83
CA ASP A 125 40.05 -29.39 -15.03
C ASP A 125 39.52 -29.54 -13.60
N LYS A 126 39.39 -30.80 -13.18
CA LYS A 126 39.17 -31.34 -11.81
C LYS A 126 37.72 -31.51 -11.35
N HIS A 127 37.13 -32.64 -11.72
CA HIS A 127 36.88 -33.74 -10.75
C HIS A 127 36.17 -34.91 -11.45
N ALA A 128 36.94 -35.91 -11.85
CA ALA A 128 36.46 -37.24 -12.17
C ALA A 128 37.52 -38.21 -11.64
N GLU A 129 37.13 -39.10 -10.73
CA GLU A 129 37.73 -40.42 -10.46
C GLU A 129 37.27 -40.84 -9.07
N ASP A 130 36.11 -41.49 -8.99
CA ASP A 130 35.89 -42.67 -8.15
C ASP A 130 34.55 -43.30 -8.55
N GLU A 131 34.57 -44.62 -8.82
CA GLU A 131 33.48 -45.51 -9.25
C GLU A 131 33.34 -45.85 -10.75
N GLU A 132 34.23 -46.71 -11.27
CA GLU A 132 33.78 -47.90 -12.03
C GLU A 132 34.87 -48.99 -12.04
N TYR A 133 35.11 -49.63 -10.88
CA TYR A 133 35.78 -50.93 -10.80
C TYR A 133 34.74 -52.01 -11.16
N VAL A 134 35.14 -52.90 -12.07
CA VAL A 134 34.43 -54.09 -12.56
C VAL A 134 33.42 -53.85 -13.70
N ARG A 135 33.92 -53.88 -14.93
CA ARG A 135 33.39 -54.79 -15.97
C ARG A 135 34.39 -55.00 -17.12
N GLU A 136 34.61 -56.28 -17.38
CA GLU A 136 35.11 -56.90 -18.60
C GLU A 136 36.63 -57.04 -18.79
N GLU A 137 37.11 -58.16 -18.23
CA GLU A 137 38.17 -59.01 -18.76
C GLU A 137 38.15 -59.13 -20.30
N THR A 138 39.31 -59.55 -20.84
CA THR A 138 39.54 -60.13 -22.17
C THR A 138 40.06 -59.18 -23.26
N LYS A 139 41.39 -59.05 -23.33
CA LYS A 139 42.18 -59.43 -24.53
C LYS A 139 43.67 -59.14 -24.31
N LYS A 140 44.46 -60.24 -24.36
CA LYS A 140 45.83 -60.35 -24.90
C LYS A 140 46.88 -59.42 -24.26
N ILE A 141 47.96 -59.95 -23.69
CA ILE A 141 48.96 -60.82 -24.34
C ILE A 141 49.50 -61.83 -23.33
#